data_AF-A0A935Y7K6-F1
#
_entry.id   AF-A0A935Y7K6-F1
#
_cell.length_a   1.000
_cell.length_b   1.000
_cell.length_c   1.000
_cell.angle_alpha   90.00
_cell.angle_beta   90.00
_cell.angle_gamma   90.00
#
_symmetry.space_group_name_H-M   'P 1'
#
loop_
_entity.id
_entity.type
_entity.pdbx_description
1 polymer ?
#
loop_
_entity_poly.entity_id
_entity_poly.type
_entity_poly.pdbx_seq_one_letter_code
_entity_poly.pdbx_strand_id
1 'polypeptide(L)'
;MQQDYNDSNLMFSNWENENASRGQRKDYLSQMGYSDVDSESILDKYYQYRVKKRLNWGWFLMGFGGFLGFLSCVLTMMEILPSLRGFVLYGLTSIAILLALAGCYLVMEKGREDE
;
A
#
# COMPACT_ATOMS: atom_id res chain seq x y z
N MET A 1 -5.99 21.62 -15.94
CA MET A 1 -5.64 20.99 -14.64
C MET A 1 -5.83 19.47 -14.63
N GLN A 2 -6.79 18.88 -15.34
CA GLN A 2 -7.02 17.42 -15.32
C GLN A 2 -6.08 16.62 -16.26
N GLN A 3 -5.54 17.27 -17.30
CA GLN A 3 -4.62 16.67 -18.27
C GLN A 3 -3.20 16.47 -17.70
N ASP A 4 -2.76 17.39 -16.86
CA ASP A 4 -1.46 17.37 -16.17
C ASP A 4 -1.36 16.21 -15.15
N TYR A 5 -2.49 15.91 -14.49
CA TYR A 5 -2.59 14.82 -13.51
C TYR A 5 -2.49 13.43 -14.15
N ASN A 6 -3.11 13.22 -15.32
CA ASN A 6 -3.05 11.93 -16.02
C ASN A 6 -1.65 11.66 -16.59
N ASP A 7 -0.99 12.70 -17.09
CA ASP A 7 0.37 12.61 -17.62
C ASP A 7 1.39 12.28 -16.52
N SER A 8 1.24 12.93 -15.35
CA SER A 8 2.03 12.64 -14.16
C SER A 8 1.91 11.17 -13.71
N ASN A 9 0.70 10.60 -13.69
CA ASN A 9 0.51 9.20 -13.27
C ASN A 9 1.12 8.19 -14.27
N LEU A 10 1.03 8.46 -15.58
CA LEU A 10 1.66 7.66 -16.63
C LEU A 10 3.19 7.69 -16.50
N MET A 11 3.75 8.88 -16.29
CA MET A 11 5.18 9.08 -16.04
C MET A 11 5.65 8.32 -14.80
N PHE A 12 4.88 8.34 -13.71
CA PHE A 12 5.20 7.61 -12.48
C PHE A 12 5.15 6.09 -12.66
N SER A 13 4.17 5.58 -13.42
CA SER A 13 4.07 4.16 -13.74
C SER A 13 5.27 3.68 -14.59
N ASN A 14 5.68 4.47 -15.58
CA ASN A 14 6.85 4.16 -16.41
C ASN A 14 8.14 4.11 -15.56
N TRP A 15 8.32 5.07 -14.65
CA TRP A 15 9.46 5.06 -13.72
C TRP A 15 9.46 3.89 -12.74
N GLU A 16 8.28 3.37 -12.37
CA GLU A 16 8.16 2.17 -11.54
C GLU A 16 8.62 0.92 -12.31
N ASN A 17 8.32 0.84 -13.62
CA ASN A 17 8.73 -0.26 -14.48
C ASN A 17 10.22 -0.21 -14.86
N GLU A 18 10.78 0.99 -15.09
CA GLU A 18 12.18 1.15 -15.50
C GLU A 18 13.18 1.03 -14.34
N ASN A 19 12.73 1.01 -13.08
CA ASN A 19 13.59 0.96 -11.89
C ASN A 19 14.70 2.05 -11.92
N ALA A 20 14.43 3.17 -12.59
CA ALA A 20 15.42 4.19 -12.87
C ALA A 20 15.90 4.87 -11.57
N SER A 21 17.20 5.14 -11.47
CA SER A 21 17.79 5.85 -10.33
C SER A 21 17.24 7.28 -10.23
N ARG A 22 17.27 7.87 -9.02
CA ARG A 22 16.89 9.29 -8.82
C ARG A 22 17.66 10.24 -9.75
N GLY A 23 18.92 9.93 -10.05
CA GLY A 23 19.75 10.71 -10.98
C GLY A 23 19.23 10.66 -12.42
N GLN A 24 18.82 9.48 -12.90
CA GLN A 24 18.27 9.32 -14.25
C GLN A 24 16.92 10.02 -14.41
N ARG A 25 16.12 10.07 -13.33
CA ARG A 25 14.85 10.78 -13.31
C ARG A 25 15.01 12.30 -13.31
N LYS A 26 16.00 12.84 -12.60
CA LYS A 26 16.37 14.26 -12.70
C LYS A 26 16.82 14.60 -14.13
N ASP A 27 17.67 13.78 -14.72
CA ASP A 27 18.16 14.01 -16.09
C ASP A 27 17.02 13.98 -17.12
N TYR A 28 16.06 13.04 -16.99
CA TYR A 28 14.86 12.99 -17.82
C TYR A 28 13.96 14.24 -17.69
N LEU A 29 13.83 14.77 -16.47
CA LEU A 29 13.09 16.01 -16.20
C LEU A 29 13.80 17.24 -16.77
N SER A 30 15.13 17.32 -16.63
CA SER A 30 15.95 18.38 -17.22
C SER A 30 15.88 18.35 -18.76
N GLN A 31 15.86 17.17 -19.38
CA GLN A 31 15.70 17.01 -20.84
C GLN A 31 14.31 17.43 -21.33
N MET A 32 13.27 17.31 -20.51
CA MET A 32 11.93 17.81 -20.82
C MET A 32 11.74 19.31 -20.56
N GLY A 33 12.78 20.02 -20.11
CA GLY A 33 12.76 21.47 -19.93
C GLY A 33 12.18 21.93 -18.59
N TYR A 34 12.05 21.04 -17.61
CA TYR A 34 11.66 21.43 -16.25
C TYR A 34 12.83 22.12 -15.52
N SER A 35 12.53 23.17 -14.77
CA SER A 35 13.48 23.81 -13.86
C SER A 35 13.94 22.82 -12.78
N ASP A 36 15.13 23.01 -12.20
CA ASP A 36 15.61 22.19 -11.08
C ASP A 36 14.62 22.18 -9.91
N VAL A 37 13.96 23.31 -9.65
CA VAL A 37 12.94 23.47 -8.59
C VAL A 37 11.69 22.63 -8.89
N ASP A 38 11.24 22.63 -10.15
CA ASP A 38 10.07 21.85 -10.56
C ASP A 38 10.39 20.35 -10.56
N SER A 39 11.62 19.98 -10.93
CA SER A 39 12.10 18.61 -10.96
C SER A 39 12.12 17.97 -9.57
N GLU A 40 12.56 18.70 -8.54
CA GLU A 40 12.49 18.23 -7.16
C GLU A 40 11.04 18.09 -6.68
N SER A 41 10.16 19.02 -7.04
CA SER A 41 8.75 18.94 -6.68
C SER A 41 8.05 17.71 -7.29
N ILE A 42 8.40 17.33 -8.53
CA ILE A 42 7.85 16.15 -9.22
C ILE A 42 8.39 14.86 -8.60
N LEU A 43 9.68 14.85 -8.21
CA LEU A 43 10.28 13.72 -7.50
C LEU A 43 9.65 13.52 -6.11
N ASP A 44 9.36 14.61 -5.39
CA ASP A 44 8.65 14.54 -4.12
C ASP A 44 7.23 13.99 -4.31
N LYS A 45 6.49 14.49 -5.32
CA LYS A 45 5.17 13.94 -5.69
C LYS A 45 5.23 12.46 -6.04
N TYR A 46 6.25 12.01 -6.77
CA TYR A 46 6.45 10.59 -7.08
C TYR A 46 6.70 9.76 -5.81
N TYR A 47 7.51 10.28 -4.89
CA TYR A 47 7.75 9.63 -3.60
C TYR A 47 6.44 9.50 -2.83
N GLN A 48 5.69 10.59 -2.68
CA GLN A 48 4.38 10.59 -2.04
C GLN A 48 3.40 9.64 -2.72
N TYR A 49 3.41 9.55 -4.06
CA TYR A 49 2.58 8.62 -4.81
C TYR A 49 2.88 7.15 -4.45
N ARG A 50 4.15 6.73 -4.48
CA ARG A 50 4.51 5.36 -4.10
C ARG A 50 4.14 5.06 -2.65
N VAL A 51 4.38 6.00 -1.76
CA VAL A 51 4.10 5.85 -0.34
C VAL A 51 2.59 5.73 -0.10
N LYS A 52 1.77 6.55 -0.75
CA LYS A 52 0.30 6.44 -0.70
C LYS A 52 -0.20 5.10 -1.23
N LYS A 53 0.38 4.61 -2.33
CA LYS A 53 0.03 3.29 -2.91
C LYS A 53 0.31 2.15 -1.93
N ARG A 54 1.47 2.14 -1.26
CA ARG A 54 1.80 1.17 -0.21
C ARG A 54 0.88 1.28 1.00
N LEU A 55 0.57 2.49 1.43
CA LEU A 55 -0.34 2.73 2.55
C LEU A 55 -1.75 2.20 2.27
N ASN A 56 -2.27 2.45 1.07
CA ASN A 56 -3.59 1.96 0.67
C ASN A 56 -3.64 0.42 0.69
N TRP A 57 -2.53 -0.22 0.31
CA TRP A 57 -2.37 -1.68 0.41
C TRP A 57 -2.33 -2.17 1.86
N GLY A 58 -1.61 -1.47 2.74
CA GLY A 58 -1.56 -1.75 4.18
C GLY A 58 -2.93 -1.60 4.85
N TRP A 59 -3.67 -0.54 4.51
CA TRP A 59 -5.02 -0.30 5.00
C TRP A 59 -6.00 -1.39 4.53
N PHE A 60 -5.87 -1.82 3.27
CA PHE A 60 -6.64 -2.92 2.72
C PHE A 60 -6.32 -4.24 3.42
N LEU A 61 -5.04 -4.57 3.65
CA LEU A 61 -4.65 -5.76 4.40
C LEU A 61 -5.15 -5.75 5.85
N MET A 62 -5.05 -4.59 6.52
CA MET A 62 -5.51 -4.42 7.90
C MET A 62 -7.03 -4.60 8.01
N GLY A 63 -7.79 -3.94 7.12
CA GLY A 63 -9.25 -4.07 7.07
C GLY A 63 -9.68 -5.50 6.72
N PHE A 64 -9.03 -6.13 5.76
CA PHE A 64 -9.32 -7.50 5.35
C PHE A 64 -8.97 -8.52 6.45
N GLY A 65 -7.82 -8.37 7.12
CA GLY A 65 -7.44 -9.21 8.27
C GLY A 65 -8.41 -9.09 9.43
N GLY A 66 -8.84 -7.87 9.78
CA GLY A 66 -9.86 -7.63 10.79
C GLY A 66 -11.22 -8.22 10.41
N PHE A 67 -11.63 -8.09 9.15
CA PHE A 67 -12.88 -8.66 8.65
C PHE A 67 -12.87 -10.19 8.67
N LEU A 68 -11.78 -10.84 8.24
CA LEU A 68 -11.64 -12.29 8.33
C LEU A 68 -11.67 -12.78 9.78
N GLY A 69 -11.03 -12.06 10.70
CA GLY A 69 -11.05 -12.38 12.13
C GLY A 69 -12.46 -12.30 12.70
N PHE A 70 -13.20 -11.24 12.37
CA PHE A 70 -14.60 -11.08 12.75
C PHE A 70 -15.48 -12.20 12.18
N LEU A 71 -15.34 -12.50 10.88
CA LEU A 71 -16.09 -13.54 10.21
C LEU A 71 -15.82 -14.91 10.84
N SER A 72 -14.56 -15.21 11.17
CA SER A 72 -14.16 -16.43 11.89
C SER A 72 -14.85 -16.57 13.25
N CYS A 73 -14.98 -15.46 13.98
CA CYS A 73 -15.65 -15.44 15.28
C CYS A 73 -17.16 -15.66 15.14
N VAL A 74 -17.79 -15.00 14.16
CA VAL A 74 -19.23 -15.15 13.87
C VAL A 74 -19.56 -16.58 13.42
N LEU A 75 -18.77 -17.18 12.53
CA LEU A 75 -18.97 -18.57 12.12
C LEU A 75 -18.85 -19.55 13.29
N THR A 76 -17.95 -19.27 14.25
CA THR A 76 -17.77 -20.10 15.45
C THR A 76 -18.98 -20.00 16.40
N MET A 77 -19.59 -18.83 16.48
CA MET A 77 -20.79 -18.57 17.30
C MET A 77 -22.08 -19.14 16.67
N MET A 78 -22.20 -19.14 15.34
CA MET A 78 -23.38 -19.70 14.66
C MET A 78 -23.42 -21.24 14.62
N GLU A 79 -22.41 -21.95 15.16
CA GLU A 79 -22.34 -23.42 15.18
C GLU A 79 -22.65 -24.10 13.83
N ILE A 80 -22.38 -23.42 12.71
CA ILE A 80 -22.78 -23.90 11.37
C ILE A 80 -22.11 -25.25 11.06
N LEU A 81 -20.88 -25.50 11.54
CA LEU A 81 -20.10 -26.70 11.28
C LEU A 81 -19.26 -27.16 12.50
N PRO A 82 -19.78 -28.04 13.38
CA PRO A 82 -19.05 -28.54 14.55
C PRO A 82 -17.77 -29.32 14.20
N SER A 83 -17.69 -29.90 13.00
CA SER A 83 -16.52 -30.65 12.51
C SER A 83 -15.36 -29.77 12.01
N LEU A 84 -15.64 -28.55 11.57
CA LEU A 84 -14.63 -27.61 11.05
C LEU A 84 -14.26 -26.51 12.05
N ARG A 85 -14.89 -26.52 13.23
CA ARG A 85 -14.68 -25.56 14.32
C ARG A 85 -13.19 -25.41 14.68
N GLY A 86 -12.47 -26.53 14.81
CA GLY A 86 -11.03 -26.52 15.08
C GLY A 86 -10.19 -25.91 13.95
N PHE A 87 -10.54 -26.18 12.69
CA PHE A 87 -9.83 -25.65 11.53
C PHE A 87 -10.03 -24.14 11.37
N VAL A 88 -11.23 -23.63 11.63
CA VAL A 88 -11.53 -22.20 11.55
C VAL A 88 -10.91 -21.45 12.73
N LEU A 89 -11.01 -21.99 13.95
CA LEU A 89 -10.47 -21.36 15.18
C LEU A 89 -8.95 -21.41 15.31
N TYR A 90 -8.25 -22.33 14.65
CA TYR A 90 -6.78 -22.38 14.66
C TYR A 90 -6.15 -21.97 13.33
N GLY A 91 -6.78 -22.25 12.20
CA GLY A 91 -6.27 -21.87 10.89
C GLY A 91 -6.65 -20.43 10.55
N LEU A 92 -7.95 -20.19 10.38
CA LEU A 92 -8.45 -18.94 9.80
C LEU A 92 -8.23 -17.74 10.72
N THR A 93 -8.45 -17.89 12.03
CA THR A 93 -8.13 -16.88 13.05
C THR A 93 -6.64 -16.56 13.11
N SER A 94 -5.75 -17.56 13.08
CA SER A 94 -4.31 -17.34 13.18
C SER A 94 -3.79 -16.61 11.95
N ILE A 95 -4.27 -16.98 10.76
CA ILE A 95 -4.01 -16.26 9.51
C ILE A 95 -4.58 -14.84 9.57
N ALA A 96 -5.80 -14.65 10.09
CA ALA A 96 -6.41 -13.34 10.22
C ALA A 96 -5.61 -12.42 11.16
N ILE A 97 -5.11 -12.94 12.28
CA ILE A 97 -4.25 -12.21 13.22
C ILE A 97 -2.92 -11.86 12.55
N LEU A 98 -2.28 -12.79 11.83
CA LEU A 98 -1.04 -12.50 11.10
C LEU A 98 -1.24 -11.42 10.04
N LEU A 99 -2.34 -11.48 9.28
CA LEU A 99 -2.68 -10.46 8.28
C LEU A 99 -3.00 -9.10 8.93
N ALA A 100 -3.71 -9.10 10.05
CA ALA A 100 -4.01 -7.87 10.79
C ALA A 100 -2.73 -7.23 11.38
N LEU A 101 -1.83 -8.04 11.96
CA LEU A 101 -0.55 -7.57 12.48
C LEU A 101 0.38 -7.09 11.35
N ALA A 102 0.43 -7.80 10.22
CA ALA A 102 1.19 -7.38 9.05
C ALA A 102 0.64 -6.07 8.44
N GLY A 103 -0.69 -5.93 8.37
CA GLY A 103 -1.36 -4.71 7.95
C GLY A 103 -1.06 -3.54 8.90
N CYS A 104 -1.17 -3.76 10.22
CA CYS A 104 -0.79 -2.78 11.24
C CYS A 104 0.68 -2.38 11.12
N TYR A 105 1.58 -3.33 10.89
CA TYR A 105 3.01 -3.06 10.72
C TYR A 105 3.24 -2.13 9.51
N LEU A 106 2.66 -2.45 8.36
CA LEU A 106 2.78 -1.62 7.14
C LEU A 106 2.19 -0.21 7.31
N VAL A 107 1.15 -0.05 8.13
CA VAL A 107 0.53 1.25 8.42
C VAL A 107 1.37 2.04 9.43
N MET A 108 1.87 1.40 10.50
CA MET A 108 2.65 2.03 11.57
C MET A 108 4.10 2.33 11.18
N GLU A 109 4.74 1.48 10.38
CA GLU A 109 6.11 1.71 9.89
C GLU A 109 6.24 3.08 9.23
N LYS A 110 5.19 3.51 8.52
CA LYS A 110 5.15 4.83 7.92
C LYS A 110 5.00 5.96 8.92
N GLY A 111 4.17 5.80 9.96
CA GLY A 111 3.94 6.83 10.99
C GLY A 111 5.20 7.24 11.79
N ARG A 112 6.33 6.57 11.53
CA ARG A 112 7.63 6.83 12.12
C ARG A 112 8.63 7.48 11.15
N GLU A 113 8.26 7.67 9.89
CA GLU A 113 9.08 8.37 8.88
C GLU A 113 8.69 9.86 8.75
N ASP A 114 7.60 10.26 9.39
CA ASP A 114 6.99 11.60 9.41
C ASP A 114 7.09 12.32 10.78
N GLU A 115 7.85 11.75 11.74
CA GLU A 115 8.35 12.40 12.98
C GLU A 115 9.86 12.68 12.89
#